data_AF-A0A6G9ZDE3-F1
#
_entry.id   AF-A0A6G9ZDE3-F1
#
_cell.length_a   1.000
_cell.length_b   1.000
_cell.length_c   1.000
_cell.angle_alpha   90.00
_cell.angle_beta   90.00
_cell.angle_gamma   90.00
#
_symmetry.space_group_name_H-M   'P 1'
#
loop_
_entity.id
_entity.type
_entity.pdbx_description
1 polymer ?
#
loop_
_entity_poly.entity_id
_entity_poly.type
_entity_poly.pdbx_seq_one_letter_code
_entity_poly.pdbx_strand_id
1 'polypeptide(L)'
;MGDFVIRTGDTLVVTIPGAVIPAIASPVPLAGSSNKMKVGHKPVCLEGDELPESLKIPLAYTTPIHTIPGSGTLTLTPANKTRKTKCEGKAILIKGGDFTAKFDASTNPAKQPGSPPAPDPQPVKSGTVKFVTTNQKTKAG
;
A
#
# COMPACT_ATOMS: atom_id res chain seq x y z
N MET A 1 6.36 18.92 -14.66
CA MET A 1 4.96 18.45 -14.59
C MET A 1 4.69 18.09 -13.14
N GLY A 2 3.65 18.63 -12.51
CA GLY A 2 3.29 18.28 -11.14
C GLY A 2 2.09 17.34 -11.12
N ASP A 3 2.04 16.44 -10.14
CA ASP A 3 0.96 15.47 -9.92
C ASP A 3 0.12 15.84 -8.71
N PHE A 4 -1.10 15.31 -8.64
CA PHE A 4 -2.02 15.60 -7.55
C PHE A 4 -1.45 15.13 -6.21
N VAL A 5 -1.46 16.02 -5.23
CA VAL A 5 -0.96 15.72 -3.87
C VAL A 5 -1.94 14.81 -3.15
N ILE A 6 -1.41 13.74 -2.56
CA ILE A 6 -2.16 12.81 -1.71
C ILE A 6 -2.35 13.41 -0.32
N ARG A 7 -3.57 13.33 0.18
CA ARG A 7 -3.96 13.85 1.49
C ARG A 7 -4.72 12.82 2.30
N THR A 8 -4.86 13.10 3.58
CA THR A 8 -5.60 12.26 4.52
C THR A 8 -7.00 11.95 4.01
N GLY A 9 -7.40 10.69 4.08
CA GLY A 9 -8.68 10.19 3.60
C GLY A 9 -8.74 9.94 2.09
N ASP A 10 -7.66 10.17 1.35
CA ASP A 10 -7.47 9.51 0.06
C ASP A 10 -7.20 8.01 0.28
N THR A 11 -7.35 7.20 -0.76
CA THR A 11 -7.31 5.74 -0.62
C THR A 11 -6.16 5.11 -1.39
N LEU A 12 -5.66 4.01 -0.84
CA LEU A 12 -4.65 3.15 -1.40
C LEU A 12 -5.31 1.88 -1.93
N VAL A 13 -5.09 1.57 -3.20
CA VAL A 13 -5.55 0.31 -3.79
C VAL A 13 -4.33 -0.55 -4.08
N VAL A 14 -4.24 -1.70 -3.43
CA VAL A 14 -3.17 -2.69 -3.61
C VAL A 14 -3.77 -3.90 -4.32
N THR A 15 -3.16 -4.31 -5.42
CA THR A 15 -3.57 -5.48 -6.22
C THR A 15 -2.43 -6.49 -6.24
N ILE A 16 -2.63 -7.65 -5.63
CA ILE A 16 -1.67 -8.75 -5.65
C ILE A 16 -2.32 -9.92 -6.40
N PRO A 17 -1.94 -10.17 -7.67
CA PRO A 17 -2.51 -11.28 -8.42
C PRO A 17 -2.14 -12.62 -7.76
N GLY A 18 -3.10 -13.54 -7.71
CA GLY A 18 -2.89 -14.89 -7.19
C GLY A 18 -2.90 -15.02 -5.66
N ALA A 19 -3.08 -13.93 -4.91
CA ALA A 19 -3.39 -13.99 -3.48
C ALA A 19 -4.61 -13.14 -3.12
N VAL A 20 -5.40 -13.66 -2.21
CA VAL A 20 -6.52 -12.98 -1.58
C VAL A 20 -6.08 -12.54 -0.20
N ILE A 21 -5.93 -11.24 -0.02
CA ILE A 21 -5.58 -10.60 1.25
C ILE A 21 -6.77 -9.72 1.64
N PRO A 22 -7.60 -10.13 2.61
CA PRO A 22 -8.80 -9.39 3.00
C PRO A 22 -8.53 -7.93 3.39
N ALA A 23 -7.38 -7.66 4.02
CA ALA A 23 -7.00 -6.33 4.48
C ALA A 23 -6.79 -5.30 3.35
N ILE A 24 -6.49 -5.75 2.14
CA ILE A 24 -6.33 -4.89 0.94
C ILE A 24 -7.41 -5.13 -0.11
N ALA A 25 -8.42 -5.96 0.21
CA ALA A 25 -9.54 -6.21 -0.69
C ALA A 25 -10.41 -4.95 -0.89
N SER A 26 -10.33 -3.99 0.03
CA SER A 26 -10.97 -2.68 -0.08
C SER A 26 -9.93 -1.57 -0.12
N PRO A 27 -10.24 -0.42 -0.77
CA PRO A 27 -9.36 0.74 -0.75
C PRO A 27 -9.09 1.20 0.70
N VAL A 28 -7.82 1.26 1.08
CA VAL A 28 -7.43 1.57 2.46
C VAL A 28 -7.19 3.08 2.58
N PRO A 29 -7.82 3.77 3.55
CA PRO A 29 -7.61 5.20 3.72
C PRO A 29 -6.18 5.50 4.20
N LEU A 30 -5.57 6.51 3.62
CA LEU A 30 -4.27 7.03 4.04
C LEU A 30 -4.44 8.11 5.10
N ALA A 31 -3.49 8.16 6.03
CA ALA A 31 -3.39 9.18 7.05
C ALA A 31 -2.14 10.01 6.79
N GLY A 32 -2.30 11.31 6.55
CA GLY A 32 -1.20 12.21 6.33
C GLY A 32 -0.68 12.80 7.63
N SER A 33 0.63 12.75 7.83
CA SER A 33 1.31 13.22 9.04
C SER A 33 1.74 14.69 8.95
N SER A 34 1.48 15.40 7.86
CA SER A 34 1.93 16.79 7.71
C SER A 34 1.19 17.74 8.65
N ASN A 35 1.89 18.60 9.38
CA ASN A 35 1.23 19.61 10.21
C ASN A 35 1.14 20.98 9.51
N LYS A 36 2.15 21.31 8.69
CA LYS A 36 2.24 22.62 8.00
C LYS A 36 1.45 22.72 6.70
N MET A 37 1.30 21.61 5.96
CA MET A 37 0.68 21.63 4.63
C MET A 37 -0.65 20.91 4.65
N LYS A 38 -1.73 21.65 4.40
CA LYS A 38 -3.09 21.08 4.33
C LYS A 38 -3.69 21.38 2.97
N VAL A 39 -4.28 20.36 2.36
CA VAL A 39 -4.99 20.50 1.09
C VAL A 39 -6.48 20.26 1.30
N GLY A 40 -7.27 21.33 1.21
CA GLY A 40 -8.70 21.29 1.51
C GLY A 40 -8.96 20.85 2.95
N HIS A 41 -8.31 21.53 3.91
CA HIS A 41 -8.39 21.28 5.35
C HIS A 41 -7.87 19.93 5.85
N LYS A 42 -7.40 19.05 4.96
CA LYS A 42 -6.82 17.75 5.33
C LYS A 42 -5.30 17.76 5.21
N PRO A 43 -4.57 17.16 6.17
CA PRO A 43 -3.12 17.08 6.10
C PRO A 43 -2.68 16.18 4.94
N VAL A 44 -1.59 16.58 4.29
CA VAL A 44 -0.93 15.89 3.19
C VAL A 44 -0.16 14.66 3.68
N CYS A 45 -0.12 13.61 2.87
CA CYS A 45 0.70 12.43 3.16
C CYS A 45 2.16 12.70 2.78
N LEU A 46 3.06 12.41 3.71
CA LEU A 46 4.49 12.58 3.52
C LEU A 46 5.18 11.22 3.39
N GLU A 47 6.44 11.24 2.99
CA GLU A 47 7.30 10.06 3.00
C GLU A 47 7.28 9.36 4.37
N GLY A 48 6.86 8.09 4.38
CA GLY A 48 6.62 7.28 5.58
C GLY A 48 5.14 7.01 5.88
N ASP A 49 4.23 7.81 5.32
CA ASP A 49 2.76 7.65 5.42
C ASP A 49 2.16 6.79 4.29
N GLU A 50 3.05 6.25 3.45
CA GLU A 50 2.79 5.44 2.25
C GLU A 50 1.97 4.18 2.56
N LEU A 51 2.28 3.60 3.72
CA LEU A 51 1.72 2.37 4.22
C LEU A 51 0.97 2.70 5.51
N PRO A 52 -0.37 2.62 5.51
CA PRO A 52 -1.15 2.84 6.73
C PRO A 52 -0.79 1.79 7.78
N GLU A 53 -0.90 2.13 9.06
CA GLU A 53 -0.55 1.24 10.17
C GLU A 53 -1.32 -0.08 10.13
N SER A 54 -2.56 -0.05 9.63
CA SER A 54 -3.39 -1.24 9.41
C SER A 54 -2.77 -2.27 8.44
N LEU A 55 -1.81 -1.84 7.60
CA LEU A 55 -1.07 -2.69 6.66
C LEU A 55 0.39 -2.92 7.08
N LYS A 56 0.86 -2.29 8.18
CA LYS A 56 2.19 -2.51 8.76
C LYS A 56 2.25 -3.77 9.62
N ILE A 57 1.11 -4.40 9.88
CA ILE A 57 1.01 -5.66 10.62
C ILE A 57 1.08 -6.87 9.66
N PRO A 58 1.44 -8.07 10.15
CA PRO A 58 1.35 -9.29 9.36
C PRO A 58 -0.11 -9.51 8.89
N LEU A 59 -0.32 -9.54 7.57
CA LEU A 59 -1.63 -9.70 6.97
C LEU A 59 -1.88 -11.17 6.67
N ALA A 60 -3.10 -11.61 6.96
CA ALA A 60 -3.56 -12.92 6.54
C ALA A 60 -3.74 -12.95 5.02
N TYR A 61 -3.24 -14.00 4.38
CA TYR A 61 -3.43 -14.22 2.95
C TYR A 61 -3.83 -15.67 2.67
N THR A 62 -4.59 -15.84 1.60
CA THR A 62 -4.98 -17.14 1.05
C THR A 62 -4.78 -17.13 -0.44
N THR A 63 -4.80 -18.30 -1.07
CA THR A 63 -4.84 -18.40 -2.53
C THR A 63 -6.02 -19.31 -2.92
N PRO A 64 -6.46 -19.34 -4.19
CA PRO A 64 -7.58 -20.18 -4.60
C PRO A 64 -7.41 -21.67 -4.25
N ILE A 65 -6.17 -22.16 -4.21
CA ILE A 65 -5.84 -23.55 -3.87
C ILE A 65 -5.35 -23.72 -2.42
N HIS A 66 -4.73 -22.68 -1.83
CA HIS A 66 -4.27 -22.69 -0.43
C HIS A 66 -5.30 -21.98 0.46
N THR A 67 -6.30 -22.73 0.94
CA THR A 67 -7.39 -22.20 1.77
C THR A 67 -7.03 -22.03 3.25
N ILE A 68 -5.93 -22.65 3.72
CA ILE A 68 -5.43 -22.44 5.08
C ILE A 68 -4.63 -21.12 5.06
N PRO A 69 -5.07 -20.09 5.82
CA PRO A 69 -4.46 -18.77 5.76
C PRO A 69 -3.02 -18.79 6.27
N GLY A 70 -2.13 -18.17 5.51
CA GLY A 70 -0.79 -17.81 5.95
C GLY A 70 -0.75 -16.35 6.44
N SER A 71 0.42 -15.91 6.92
CA SER A 71 0.65 -14.52 7.33
C SER A 71 1.91 -13.98 6.68
N GLY A 72 1.83 -12.77 6.12
CA GLY A 72 2.95 -12.11 5.47
C GLY A 72 2.98 -10.61 5.67
N THR A 73 4.12 -10.01 5.37
CA THR A 73 4.35 -8.57 5.51
C THR A 73 4.25 -7.90 4.16
N LEU A 74 3.44 -6.85 4.07
CA LEU A 74 3.33 -6.02 2.88
C LEU A 74 4.37 -4.89 2.93
N THR A 75 5.23 -4.83 1.92
CA THR A 75 6.19 -3.76 1.71
C THR A 75 5.82 -2.99 0.43
N LEU A 76 5.81 -1.68 0.53
CA LEU A 76 5.53 -0.78 -0.58
C LEU A 76 6.82 -0.08 -1.02
N THR A 77 7.04 0.03 -2.32
CA THR A 77 8.15 0.81 -2.88
C THR A 77 7.60 2.03 -3.61
N PRO A 78 7.34 3.11 -2.87
CA PRO A 78 6.69 4.28 -3.41
C PRO A 78 7.61 5.05 -4.36
N ALA A 79 7.22 5.07 -5.63
CA ALA A 79 7.88 5.85 -6.67
C ALA A 79 7.30 7.27 -6.79
N ASN A 80 6.08 7.49 -6.31
CA ASN A 80 5.32 8.71 -6.53
C ASN A 80 5.52 9.72 -5.39
N LYS A 81 6.73 10.27 -5.35
CA LYS A 81 7.11 11.32 -4.41
C LYS A 81 7.51 12.57 -5.16
N THR A 82 7.27 13.73 -4.56
CA THR A 82 7.82 14.98 -5.08
C THR A 82 9.35 14.95 -5.05
N ARG A 83 9.97 15.47 -6.11
CA ARG A 83 11.44 15.54 -6.21
C ARG A 83 11.98 16.86 -5.67
N LYS A 84 11.24 17.95 -5.87
CA LYS A 84 11.66 19.30 -5.47
C LYS A 84 10.92 19.80 -4.25
N THR A 85 9.60 19.64 -4.23
CA THR A 85 8.75 20.17 -3.17
C THR A 85 8.87 19.30 -1.92
N LYS A 86 9.42 19.83 -0.82
CA LYS A 86 9.46 19.13 0.49
C LYS A 86 8.57 19.83 1.49
N CYS A 87 7.86 19.07 2.30
CA CYS A 87 7.12 19.58 3.45
C CYS A 87 7.77 19.02 4.71
N GLU A 88 8.16 19.90 5.62
CA GLU A 88 8.79 19.50 6.90
C GLU A 88 10.05 18.61 6.70
N GLY A 89 10.80 18.89 5.63
CA GLY A 89 12.01 18.13 5.27
C GLY A 89 11.75 16.79 4.58
N LYS A 90 10.49 16.35 4.48
CA LYS A 90 10.08 15.10 3.83
C LYS A 90 9.50 15.34 2.45
N ALA A 91 9.66 14.36 1.55
CA ALA A 91 8.96 14.38 0.27
C ALA A 91 7.45 14.21 0.48
N ILE A 92 6.66 14.82 -0.39
CA ILE A 92 5.21 14.74 -0.39
C ILE A 92 4.78 13.61 -1.32
N LEU A 93 3.79 12.83 -0.89
CA LEU A 93 3.21 11.79 -1.73
C LEU A 93 2.32 12.43 -2.79
N ILE A 94 2.52 12.01 -4.02
CA ILE A 94 1.73 12.42 -5.18
C ILE A 94 1.05 11.21 -5.79
N LYS A 95 -0.05 11.43 -6.51
CA LYS A 95 -0.80 10.38 -7.20
C LYS A 95 0.12 9.57 -8.11
N GLY A 96 0.87 10.27 -8.97
CA GLY A 96 1.79 9.68 -9.92
C GLY A 96 1.20 8.49 -10.69
N GLY A 97 2.07 7.53 -11.00
CA GLY A 97 1.69 6.29 -11.69
C GLY A 97 1.38 5.15 -10.72
N ASP A 98 1.28 3.94 -11.27
CA ASP A 98 1.20 2.75 -10.43
C ASP A 98 2.61 2.32 -10.01
N PHE A 99 2.77 1.84 -8.79
CA PHE A 99 4.07 1.44 -8.22
C PHE A 99 4.02 0.03 -7.64
N THR A 100 5.19 -0.53 -7.32
CA THR A 100 5.31 -1.94 -6.95
C THR A 100 5.03 -2.16 -5.46
N ALA A 101 4.23 -3.18 -5.17
CA ALA A 101 4.11 -3.81 -3.85
C ALA A 101 4.84 -5.15 -3.84
N LYS A 102 5.39 -5.52 -2.68
CA LYS A 102 5.90 -6.84 -2.41
C LYS A 102 5.25 -7.37 -1.14
N PHE A 103 4.61 -8.51 -1.23
CA PHE A 103 4.07 -9.24 -0.10
C PHE A 103 4.97 -10.43 0.19
N ASP A 104 5.54 -10.46 1.37
CA ASP A 104 6.47 -11.50 1.80
C ASP A 104 5.81 -12.35 2.89
N ALA A 105 5.38 -13.55 2.52
CA ALA A 105 4.85 -14.53 3.46
C ALA A 105 5.78 -15.71 3.70
N SER A 106 7.09 -15.53 3.48
CA SER A 106 8.08 -16.61 3.60
C SER A 106 8.12 -17.19 5.00
N THR A 107 7.79 -16.37 6.00
CA THR A 107 7.74 -16.76 7.41
C THR A 107 6.56 -17.69 7.72
N ASN A 108 5.41 -17.51 7.07
CA ASN A 108 4.22 -18.33 7.33
C ASN A 108 3.36 -18.46 6.06
N PRO A 109 3.72 -19.37 5.14
CA PRO A 109 3.00 -19.55 3.88
C PRO A 109 1.60 -20.10 4.09
N ALA A 110 0.67 -19.72 3.19
CA ALA A 110 -0.64 -20.35 3.11
C ALA A 110 -0.49 -21.83 2.75
N LYS A 111 -1.41 -22.68 3.22
CA LYS A 111 -1.32 -24.14 2.99
C LYS A 111 -2.56 -24.67 2.27
N GLN A 112 -2.35 -25.67 1.43
CA GLN A 112 -3.40 -26.42 0.77
C GLN A 112 -3.91 -27.48 1.75
N PRO A 113 -5.22 -27.57 1.98
CA PRO A 113 -5.79 -28.63 2.80
C PRO A 113 -5.51 -29.99 2.15
N GLY A 114 -4.97 -30.92 2.94
CA GLY A 114 -4.55 -32.25 2.51
C GLY A 114 -3.78 -32.99 3.60
N SER A 115 -3.38 -34.23 3.32
CA SER A 115 -2.57 -35.06 4.23
C SER A 115 -1.31 -35.54 3.50
N PRO A 116 -0.12 -34.93 3.74
CA PRO A 116 0.15 -33.77 4.58
C PRO A 116 -0.27 -32.43 3.93
N PRO A 117 -0.51 -31.35 4.70
CA PRO A 117 -0.76 -30.03 4.15
C PRO A 117 0.46 -29.51 3.37
N ALA A 118 0.26 -29.12 2.12
CA ALA A 118 1.31 -28.56 1.27
C ALA A 118 1.36 -27.03 1.41
N PRO A 119 2.51 -26.43 1.76
CA PRO A 119 2.66 -24.97 1.80
C PRO A 119 2.78 -24.37 0.39
N ASP A 120 2.41 -23.10 0.26
CA ASP A 120 2.57 -22.33 -0.98
C ASP A 120 4.04 -22.30 -1.39
N PRO A 121 4.41 -22.85 -2.57
CA PRO A 121 5.79 -22.85 -3.05
C PRO A 121 6.29 -21.44 -3.38
N GLN A 122 5.40 -20.47 -3.56
CA GLN A 122 5.73 -19.08 -3.86
C GLN A 122 5.10 -18.14 -2.82
N PRO A 123 5.70 -18.05 -1.62
CA PRO A 123 5.18 -17.21 -0.53
C PRO A 123 5.44 -15.72 -0.74
N VAL A 124 6.38 -15.37 -1.62
CA VAL A 124 6.67 -13.99 -2.01
C VAL A 124 5.87 -13.66 -3.26
N LYS A 125 4.98 -12.68 -3.15
CA LYS A 125 4.13 -12.24 -4.25
C LYS A 125 4.34 -10.75 -4.52
N SER A 126 4.51 -10.43 -5.79
CA SER A 126 4.60 -9.05 -6.25
C SER A 126 3.22 -8.56 -6.66
N GLY A 127 2.93 -7.31 -6.36
CA GLY A 127 1.69 -6.66 -6.72
C GLY A 127 1.93 -5.24 -7.21
N THR A 128 0.83 -4.58 -7.53
CA THR A 128 0.80 -3.20 -8.00
C THR A 128 -0.05 -2.38 -7.06
N VAL A 129 0.34 -1.14 -6.85
CA VAL A 129 -0.31 -0.21 -5.93
C VAL A 129 -0.58 1.10 -6.62
N LYS A 130 -1.75 1.65 -6.33
CA LYS A 130 -2.24 2.89 -6.89
C LYS A 130 -2.79 3.78 -5.80
N PHE A 131 -2.35 5.04 -5.80
CA PHE A 131 -2.96 6.08 -4.99
C PHE A 131 -4.20 6.65 -5.70
N VAL A 132 -5.32 6.69 -4.99
CA VAL A 132 -6.58 7.27 -5.46
C VAL A 132 -6.87 8.50 -4.63
N THR A 133 -6.65 9.66 -5.23
CA THR A 133 -6.92 10.95 -4.60
C THR A 133 -8.20 11.60 -5.10
N THR A 134 -8.91 12.23 -4.17
CA THR A 134 -10.05 13.11 -4.44
C THR A 134 -9.63 14.54 -4.75
N ASN A 135 -8.37 14.88 -4.53
CA ASN A 135 -7.83 16.20 -4.80
C ASN A 135 -7.60 16.39 -6.30
N GLN A 136 -8.36 17.32 -6.89
CA GLN A 136 -8.24 17.70 -8.30
C GLN A 136 -7.66 19.12 -8.50
N LYS A 137 -7.25 19.80 -7.41
CA LYS A 137 -6.84 21.21 -7.45
C LYS A 137 -5.35 21.42 -7.18
N THR A 138 -4.79 20.71 -6.22
CA THR A 138 -3.41 20.94 -5.76
C THR A 138 -2.47 19.90 -6.35
N LYS A 139 -1.47 20.37 -7.10
CA LYS A 139 -0.41 19.56 -7.71
C LYS A 139 0.96 19.92 -7.15
N ALA A 140 1.87 18.96 -7.06
CA ALA A 140 3.25 19.16 -6.63
C ALA A 140 4.23 18.36 -7.50
N GLY A 141 5.48 18.81 -7.59
CA GLY A 141 6.57 18.18 -8.34
C GLY A 141 7.92 18.32 -7.64
#